data_AF-A0A1Q3BHY1-F1
#
_entry.id   AF-A0A1Q3BHY1-F1
#
_cell.length_a   1.000
_cell.length_b   1.000
_cell.length_c   1.000
_cell.angle_alpha   90.00
_cell.angle_beta   90.00
_cell.angle_gamma   90.00
#
_symmetry.space_group_name_H-M   'P 1'
#
loop_
_entity.id
_entity.type
_entity.pdbx_description
1 polymer ?
#
loop_
_entity_poly.entity_id
_entity_poly.type
_entity_poly.pdbx_seq_one_letter_code
_entity_poly.pdbx_strand_id
1 'polypeptide(L)'
;MHIENEYGVQSKLFGVAGYNYMSWAANMVVKMDTGVPWVMCKEDDAPNPVINTCNGFYCDAFTPNKPYKPNIWTEASGFTEFGGPIHQRPVQDVAYAVARFIQRGESFINYYMYHGGTNFGRSAGGHFITTSYDYDAPIDEYGLNRQPKYGHLNELYKAIKMCERALVSADPIVTSLGSLQQAYVYTSKTGDCASFLSNYDTKSIARVLFNNMHYNLPPWSISILPDCRNVVFNTANVGVQTSQLEMLPTYTVMLLWESYDENISSLDDNLTLTSNGLLEQINVTRDMSDYLWYIT
;
A
#
# COMPACT_ATOMS: atom_id res chain seq x y z
N MET A 1 -1.91 -13.04 -10.56
CA MET A 1 -0.54 -12.58 -10.88
C MET A 1 -0.63 -11.15 -11.41
N HIS A 2 0.47 -10.40 -11.40
CA HIS A 2 0.49 -9.00 -11.83
C HIS A 2 1.49 -8.84 -12.99
N ILE A 3 1.11 -8.10 -14.02
CA ILE A 3 1.93 -7.81 -15.20
C ILE A 3 2.04 -6.30 -15.36
N GLU A 4 3.25 -5.82 -15.65
CA GLU A 4 3.58 -4.38 -15.66
C GLU A 4 3.29 -3.68 -14.33
N ASN A 5 3.69 -2.42 -14.16
CA ASN A 5 3.41 -1.68 -12.93
C ASN A 5 3.16 -0.20 -13.19
N GLU A 6 1.94 0.26 -12.89
CA GLU A 6 1.48 1.65 -13.07
C GLU A 6 1.73 2.25 -14.46
N TYR A 7 1.76 1.41 -15.50
CA TYR A 7 2.16 1.82 -16.85
C TYR A 7 1.15 2.77 -17.52
N GLY A 8 -0.09 2.88 -17.05
CA GLY A 8 -1.15 3.64 -17.71
C GLY A 8 -0.80 5.12 -17.95
N VAL A 9 0.04 5.72 -17.10
CA VAL A 9 0.56 7.08 -17.33
C VAL A 9 1.56 7.09 -18.50
N GLN A 10 2.49 6.14 -18.53
CA GLN A 10 3.49 5.98 -19.59
C GLN A 10 2.82 5.60 -20.92
N SER A 11 1.82 4.72 -20.89
CA SER A 11 1.01 4.35 -22.06
C SER A 11 0.44 5.59 -22.75
N LYS A 12 -0.16 6.49 -21.97
CA LYS A 12 -0.71 7.77 -22.47
C LYS A 12 0.37 8.68 -23.04
N LEU A 13 1.56 8.74 -22.43
CA LEU A 13 2.69 9.53 -22.92
C LEU A 13 3.24 9.00 -24.25
N PHE A 14 3.30 7.69 -24.43
CA PHE A 14 3.78 7.05 -25.67
C PHE A 14 2.70 6.87 -26.75
N GLY A 15 1.44 7.23 -26.45
CA GLY A 15 0.32 7.17 -27.37
C GLY A 15 0.11 5.76 -27.95
N VAL A 16 0.02 5.66 -29.28
CA VAL A 16 -0.26 4.39 -29.98
C VAL A 16 0.79 3.31 -29.66
N ALA A 17 2.06 3.68 -29.51
CA ALA A 17 3.10 2.72 -29.18
C ALA A 17 2.91 2.12 -27.77
N GLY A 18 2.57 2.97 -26.80
CA GLY A 18 2.25 2.55 -25.42
C GLY A 18 1.03 1.64 -25.37
N TYR A 19 -0.04 2.03 -26.07
CA TYR A 19 -1.26 1.21 -26.17
C TYR A 19 -1.00 -0.16 -26.81
N ASN A 20 -0.23 -0.21 -27.90
CA ASN A 20 0.12 -1.46 -28.59
C ASN A 20 0.97 -2.37 -27.70
N TYR A 21 1.94 -1.79 -26.99
CA TYR A 21 2.75 -2.53 -26.01
C TYR A 21 1.87 -3.12 -24.91
N MET A 22 0.99 -2.31 -24.33
CA MET A 22 0.12 -2.74 -23.26
C MET A 22 -0.83 -3.87 -23.68
N SER A 23 -1.42 -3.72 -24.87
CA SER A 23 -2.26 -4.76 -25.47
C SER A 23 -1.51 -6.06 -25.72
N TRP A 24 -0.25 -5.96 -26.16
CA TRP A 24 0.62 -7.12 -26.34
C TRP A 24 0.94 -7.79 -25.00
N ALA A 25 1.32 -7.03 -23.97
CA ALA A 25 1.67 -7.55 -22.65
C ALA A 25 0.50 -8.30 -22.01
N ALA A 26 -0.70 -7.70 -22.03
CA ALA A 26 -1.92 -8.34 -21.55
C ALA A 26 -2.24 -9.64 -22.29
N ASN A 27 -2.15 -9.64 -23.63
CA ASN A 27 -2.43 -10.84 -24.44
C ASN A 27 -1.39 -11.95 -24.21
N MET A 28 -0.12 -11.56 -24.02
CA MET A 28 0.96 -12.50 -23.74
C MET A 28 0.70 -13.27 -22.44
N VAL A 29 0.38 -12.58 -21.34
CA VAL A 29 0.14 -13.27 -20.05
C VAL A 29 -1.15 -14.08 -20.02
N VAL A 30 -2.18 -13.66 -20.76
CA VAL A 30 -3.43 -14.43 -20.89
C VAL A 30 -3.17 -15.75 -21.64
N LYS A 31 -2.31 -15.73 -22.66
CA LYS A 31 -1.92 -16.93 -23.42
C LYS A 31 -1.00 -17.89 -22.66
N MET A 32 -0.40 -17.46 -21.54
CA MET A 32 0.37 -18.36 -20.68
C MET A 32 -0.51 -19.37 -19.94
N ASP A 33 -1.83 -19.16 -19.90
CA ASP A 33 -2.83 -20.08 -19.34
C ASP A 33 -2.47 -20.57 -17.93
N THR A 34 -2.13 -19.64 -17.05
CA THR A 34 -1.67 -19.94 -15.69
C THR A 34 -2.77 -20.46 -14.76
N GLY A 35 -4.03 -20.50 -15.21
CA GLY A 35 -5.18 -20.94 -14.43
C GLY A 35 -5.68 -19.97 -13.35
N VAL A 36 -5.07 -18.78 -13.20
CA VAL A 36 -5.45 -17.77 -12.21
C VAL A 36 -5.56 -16.36 -12.85
N PRO A 37 -6.34 -15.43 -12.25
CA PRO A 37 -6.49 -14.09 -12.81
C PRO A 37 -5.19 -13.28 -12.87
N TRP A 38 -5.12 -12.39 -13.86
CA TRP A 38 -4.09 -11.38 -14.02
C TRP A 38 -4.63 -9.99 -13.64
N VAL A 39 -3.79 -9.18 -13.01
CA VAL A 39 -4.09 -7.80 -12.60
C VAL A 39 -3.07 -6.82 -13.17
N MET A 40 -3.49 -5.56 -13.35
CA MET A 40 -2.64 -4.42 -13.72
C MET A 40 -3.03 -3.19 -12.90
N CYS A 41 -2.08 -2.60 -12.20
CA CYS A 41 -2.34 -1.44 -11.34
C CYS A 41 -2.27 -0.14 -12.15
N LYS A 42 -3.19 0.79 -11.85
CA LYS A 42 -3.33 2.09 -12.54
C LYS A 42 -3.39 2.00 -14.08
N GLU A 43 -3.99 0.93 -14.60
CA GLU A 43 -4.17 0.70 -16.04
C GLU A 43 -5.66 0.76 -16.41
N ASP A 44 -6.22 1.95 -16.60
CA ASP A 44 -7.66 2.16 -16.81
C ASP A 44 -8.22 1.38 -18.01
N ASP A 45 -7.42 1.17 -19.06
CA ASP A 45 -7.80 0.48 -20.30
C ASP A 45 -7.30 -0.97 -20.38
N ALA A 46 -6.95 -1.60 -19.24
CA ALA A 46 -6.53 -2.99 -19.17
C ALA A 46 -7.45 -3.95 -19.98
N PRO A 47 -6.92 -4.64 -21.02
CA PRO A 47 -7.71 -5.51 -21.87
C PRO A 47 -8.33 -6.69 -21.11
N ASN A 48 -9.49 -7.17 -21.56
CA ASN A 48 -10.06 -8.39 -21.00
C ASN A 48 -9.15 -9.61 -21.26
N PRO A 49 -9.08 -10.59 -20.35
CA PRO A 49 -9.76 -10.67 -19.04
C PRO A 49 -9.01 -10.01 -17.86
N VAL A 50 -7.94 -9.26 -18.11
CA VAL A 50 -7.05 -8.68 -17.08
C VAL A 50 -7.80 -7.63 -16.24
N ILE A 51 -7.63 -7.66 -14.92
CA ILE A 51 -8.34 -6.78 -13.99
C ILE A 51 -7.49 -5.54 -13.69
N ASN A 52 -8.02 -4.34 -13.96
CA ASN A 52 -7.36 -3.12 -13.53
C ASN A 52 -7.58 -2.88 -12.04
N THR A 53 -6.55 -2.40 -11.34
CA THR A 53 -6.55 -2.22 -9.89
C THR A 53 -6.10 -0.81 -9.49
N CYS A 54 -6.36 -0.45 -8.25
CA CYS A 54 -6.05 0.87 -7.70
C CYS A 54 -4.85 0.84 -6.75
N ASN A 55 -4.06 1.92 -6.79
CA ASN A 55 -2.97 2.23 -5.86
C ASN A 55 -3.15 3.65 -5.32
N GLY A 56 -2.92 3.86 -4.03
CA GLY A 56 -3.01 5.16 -3.37
C GLY A 56 -3.40 5.05 -1.90
N PHE A 57 -3.50 6.18 -1.19
CA PHE A 57 -3.91 6.19 0.22
C PHE A 57 -5.37 5.81 0.44
N TYR A 58 -6.23 6.09 -0.54
CA TYR A 58 -7.63 5.69 -0.58
C TYR A 58 -7.96 5.23 -2.00
N CYS A 59 -8.69 4.14 -2.10
CA CYS A 59 -9.21 3.62 -3.36
C CYS A 59 -10.73 3.44 -3.36
N ASP A 60 -11.43 4.00 -2.37
CA ASP A 60 -12.89 3.82 -2.25
C ASP A 60 -13.68 4.41 -3.42
N ALA A 61 -13.11 5.38 -4.14
CA ALA A 61 -13.73 5.96 -5.34
C ALA A 61 -13.41 5.20 -6.63
N PHE A 62 -12.55 4.18 -6.58
CA PHE A 62 -12.15 3.42 -7.74
C PHE A 62 -13.30 2.56 -8.30
N THR A 63 -13.32 2.38 -9.61
CA THR A 63 -14.22 1.43 -10.26
C THR A 63 -13.45 0.78 -11.41
N PRO A 64 -13.47 -0.55 -11.53
CA PRO A 64 -12.77 -1.25 -12.59
C PRO A 64 -13.40 -0.89 -13.94
N ASN A 65 -12.65 -1.11 -15.00
CA ASN A 65 -13.02 -0.69 -16.34
C ASN A 65 -14.18 -1.51 -16.96
N LYS A 66 -14.64 -2.54 -16.25
CA LYS A 66 -15.80 -3.38 -16.61
C LYS A 66 -16.59 -3.76 -15.34
N PRO A 67 -17.93 -3.80 -15.41
CA PRO A 67 -18.79 -4.03 -14.24
C PRO A 67 -18.73 -5.47 -13.67
N TYR A 68 -18.24 -6.43 -14.44
CA TYR A 68 -18.07 -7.82 -13.98
C TYR A 68 -16.69 -8.10 -13.37
N LYS A 69 -15.82 -7.08 -13.30
CA LYS A 69 -14.51 -7.20 -12.64
C LYS A 69 -14.65 -6.75 -11.19
N PRO A 70 -13.96 -7.39 -10.24
CA PRO A 70 -13.98 -6.98 -8.84
C PRO A 70 -13.17 -5.69 -8.62
N ASN A 71 -13.51 -4.94 -7.57
CA ASN A 71 -12.68 -3.86 -7.07
C ASN A 71 -11.50 -4.44 -6.27
N ILE A 72 -10.28 -4.04 -6.64
CA ILE A 72 -9.02 -4.51 -6.06
C ILE A 72 -8.12 -3.30 -5.79
N TRP A 73 -7.67 -3.17 -4.55
CA TRP A 73 -6.69 -2.19 -4.10
C TRP A 73 -5.34 -2.89 -3.88
N THR A 74 -4.40 -2.70 -4.80
CA THR A 74 -3.12 -3.39 -4.82
C THR A 74 -2.06 -2.73 -3.93
N GLU A 75 -2.10 -1.40 -3.74
CA GLU A 75 -1.11 -0.71 -2.91
C GLU A 75 -1.69 0.46 -2.11
N ALA A 76 -1.56 0.38 -0.78
CA ALA A 76 -1.91 1.45 0.16
C ALA A 76 -0.64 2.15 0.71
N SER A 77 0.07 2.95 -0.11
CA SER A 77 1.50 3.27 0.11
C SER A 77 1.94 4.75 -0.04
N GLY A 78 3.13 5.04 0.52
CA GLY A 78 4.05 6.16 0.24
C GLY A 78 5.44 5.89 0.86
N PHE A 79 6.56 6.32 0.24
CA PHE A 79 7.95 5.94 0.60
C PHE A 79 8.80 7.10 1.20
N THR A 80 10.01 6.78 1.68
CA THR A 80 11.02 7.71 2.23
C THR A 80 12.24 7.84 1.32
N GLU A 81 12.86 9.02 1.27
CA GLU A 81 14.02 9.34 0.43
C GLU A 81 15.20 9.87 1.28
N PHE A 82 16.43 9.71 0.79
CA PHE A 82 17.62 10.30 1.39
C PHE A 82 17.51 11.82 1.44
N GLY A 83 17.71 12.40 2.63
CA GLY A 83 17.52 13.84 2.88
C GLY A 83 16.06 14.25 3.16
N GLY A 84 15.11 13.33 3.03
CA GLY A 84 13.69 13.52 3.38
C GLY A 84 13.35 13.15 4.83
N PRO A 85 12.14 13.51 5.30
CA PRO A 85 11.64 13.09 6.60
C PRO A 85 11.18 11.62 6.58
N ILE A 86 11.07 11.01 7.76
CA ILE A 86 10.38 9.72 7.90
C ILE A 86 8.87 9.99 7.80
N HIS A 87 8.25 9.48 6.74
CA HIS A 87 6.80 9.59 6.55
C HIS A 87 6.08 8.56 7.41
N GLN A 88 5.04 9.00 8.14
CA GLN A 88 4.21 8.14 8.96
C GLN A 88 2.74 8.33 8.61
N ARG A 89 1.96 7.24 8.68
CA ARG A 89 0.51 7.25 8.47
C ARG A 89 -0.20 6.73 9.72
N PRO A 90 -1.05 7.53 10.37
CA PRO A 90 -1.78 7.12 11.57
C PRO A 90 -2.61 5.86 11.32
N VAL A 91 -2.61 4.91 12.26
CA VAL A 91 -3.35 3.66 12.08
C VAL A 91 -4.86 3.88 11.99
N GLN A 92 -5.38 4.90 12.67
CA GLN A 92 -6.80 5.26 12.59
C GLN A 92 -7.21 5.58 11.15
N ASP A 93 -6.35 6.30 10.43
CA ASP A 93 -6.58 6.67 9.04
C ASP A 93 -6.44 5.47 8.10
N VAL A 94 -5.43 4.61 8.32
CA VAL A 94 -5.29 3.36 7.56
C VAL A 94 -6.54 2.48 7.74
N ALA A 95 -6.96 2.26 8.99
CA ALA A 95 -8.15 1.47 9.31
C ALA A 95 -9.42 2.09 8.72
N TYR A 96 -9.53 3.41 8.76
CA TYR A 96 -10.63 4.15 8.12
C TYR A 96 -10.65 3.94 6.61
N ALA A 97 -9.52 4.06 5.94
CA ALA A 97 -9.42 3.87 4.49
C ALA A 97 -9.80 2.44 4.08
N VAL A 98 -9.30 1.43 4.82
CA VAL A 98 -9.64 0.02 4.61
C VAL A 98 -11.14 -0.23 4.83
N ALA A 99 -11.70 0.24 5.95
CA ALA A 99 -13.12 0.05 6.24
C ALA A 99 -14.02 0.78 5.22
N ARG A 100 -13.58 1.95 4.74
CA ARG A 100 -14.31 2.73 3.74
C ARG A 100 -14.33 2.07 2.37
N PHE A 101 -13.26 1.35 2.02
CA PHE A 101 -13.18 0.51 0.83
C PHE A 101 -14.11 -0.71 0.98
N ILE A 102 -13.95 -1.49 2.06
CA ILE A 102 -14.72 -2.73 2.27
C ILE A 102 -16.23 -2.48 2.40
N GLN A 103 -16.66 -1.41 3.08
CA GLN A 103 -18.08 -1.14 3.25
C GLN A 103 -18.82 -0.91 1.92
N ARG A 104 -18.11 -0.54 0.84
CA ARG A 104 -18.66 -0.35 -0.51
C ARG A 104 -18.75 -1.63 -1.35
N GLY A 105 -18.41 -2.79 -0.77
CA GLY A 105 -18.51 -4.10 -1.40
C GLY A 105 -17.20 -4.54 -2.02
N GLU A 106 -16.11 -3.84 -1.69
CA GLU A 106 -14.83 -4.03 -2.33
C GLU A 106 -14.06 -5.19 -1.70
N SER A 107 -13.45 -6.03 -2.55
CA SER A 107 -13.19 -7.43 -2.20
C SER A 107 -11.73 -7.78 -1.89
N PHE A 108 -10.79 -6.89 -2.23
CA PHE A 108 -9.37 -7.16 -2.04
C PHE A 108 -8.60 -5.89 -1.73
N ILE A 109 -7.80 -5.93 -0.67
CA ILE A 109 -6.88 -4.87 -0.28
C ILE A 109 -5.52 -5.48 0.10
N ASN A 110 -4.45 -4.82 -0.33
CA ASN A 110 -3.08 -5.17 0.04
C ASN A 110 -2.37 -3.98 0.68
N TYR A 111 -1.73 -4.20 1.82
CA TYR A 111 -0.86 -3.20 2.45
C TYR A 111 0.48 -3.20 1.74
N TYR A 112 0.81 -2.06 1.14
CA TYR A 112 2.13 -1.80 0.63
C TYR A 112 2.76 -0.73 1.55
N MET A 113 3.57 -1.07 2.55
CA MET A 113 4.08 -2.41 2.89
C MET A 113 3.43 -2.96 4.17
N TYR A 114 3.25 -4.29 4.23
CA TYR A 114 2.97 -4.99 5.49
C TYR A 114 4.24 -5.20 6.33
N HIS A 115 5.34 -5.53 5.66
CA HIS A 115 6.72 -5.45 6.14
C HIS A 115 7.55 -4.82 5.03
N GLY A 116 8.23 -3.72 5.33
CA GLY A 116 9.06 -3.01 4.36
C GLY A 116 10.49 -3.56 4.28
N GLY A 117 11.17 -3.62 5.43
CA GLY A 117 12.52 -4.19 5.56
C GLY A 117 13.63 -3.22 5.17
N THR A 118 14.69 -3.76 4.55
CA THR A 118 15.93 -3.03 4.26
C THR A 118 16.41 -3.32 2.84
N ASN A 119 16.81 -2.28 2.12
CA ASN A 119 17.51 -2.35 0.84
C ASN A 119 18.99 -2.70 1.07
N PHE A 120 19.30 -3.99 1.18
CA PHE A 120 20.68 -4.46 1.39
C PHE A 120 21.57 -4.32 0.15
N GLY A 121 22.86 -4.17 0.39
CA GLY A 121 23.84 -4.00 -0.69
C GLY A 121 23.63 -2.67 -1.43
N ARG A 122 23.99 -2.65 -2.72
CA ARG A 122 23.93 -1.42 -3.54
C ARG A 122 22.89 -1.44 -4.66
N SER A 123 22.35 -2.61 -5.01
CA SER A 123 21.49 -2.78 -6.19
C SER A 123 20.01 -3.00 -5.84
N ALA A 124 19.65 -2.91 -4.56
CA ALA A 124 18.26 -3.08 -4.10
C ALA A 124 17.49 -1.75 -4.05
N GLY A 125 18.14 -0.67 -3.59
CA GLY A 125 17.52 0.64 -3.45
C GLY A 125 17.30 1.33 -4.79
N GLY A 126 16.15 1.98 -4.96
CA GLY A 126 15.90 2.88 -6.09
C GLY A 126 16.66 4.20 -5.97
N HIS A 127 16.52 5.06 -6.96
CA HIS A 127 17.14 6.38 -6.97
C HIS A 127 16.79 7.18 -5.71
N PHE A 128 17.80 7.57 -4.93
CA PHE A 128 17.68 8.27 -3.63
C PHE A 128 16.81 7.58 -2.58
N ILE A 129 16.46 6.30 -2.74
CA ILE A 129 15.75 5.56 -1.70
C ILE A 129 16.73 5.17 -0.60
N THR A 130 16.34 5.40 0.65
CA THR A 130 17.17 5.05 1.82
C THR A 130 17.45 3.55 1.90
N THR A 131 18.52 3.18 2.62
CA THR A 131 18.76 1.78 2.99
C THR A 131 17.59 1.21 3.78
N SER A 132 17.03 1.99 4.72
CA SER A 132 15.78 1.63 5.39
C SER A 132 14.61 1.66 4.40
N TYR A 133 13.81 0.61 4.40
CA TYR A 133 12.55 0.54 3.67
C TYR A 133 11.37 0.34 4.63
N ASP A 134 11.48 0.80 5.88
CA ASP A 134 10.52 0.58 6.98
C ASP A 134 9.05 0.89 6.64
N TYR A 135 8.81 1.95 5.86
CA TYR A 135 7.49 2.31 5.33
C TYR A 135 6.43 2.66 6.39
N ASP A 136 6.81 2.84 7.66
CA ASP A 136 5.89 2.87 8.80
C ASP A 136 4.92 1.67 8.76
N ALA A 137 5.45 0.52 8.33
CA ALA A 137 4.69 -0.70 8.10
C ALA A 137 4.21 -1.33 9.44
N PRO A 138 3.14 -2.13 9.42
CA PRO A 138 2.70 -2.90 10.59
C PRO A 138 3.80 -3.75 11.22
N ILE A 139 4.69 -4.31 10.42
CA ILE A 139 5.93 -4.95 10.87
C ILE A 139 7.08 -4.02 10.47
N ASP A 140 7.84 -3.54 11.46
CA ASP A 140 8.93 -2.59 11.22
C ASP A 140 10.09 -3.21 10.43
N GLU A 141 11.08 -2.37 10.08
CA GLU A 141 12.30 -2.78 9.37
C GLU A 141 13.00 -4.00 10.00
N TYR A 142 12.98 -4.11 11.33
CA TYR A 142 13.66 -5.16 12.08
C TYR A 142 12.79 -6.41 12.33
N GLY A 143 11.56 -6.43 11.80
CA GLY A 143 10.65 -7.56 11.96
C GLY A 143 9.83 -7.53 13.26
N LEU A 144 9.83 -6.41 13.99
CA LEU A 144 9.04 -6.25 15.20
C LEU A 144 7.63 -5.74 14.88
N ASN A 145 6.65 -6.14 15.68
CA ASN A 145 5.28 -5.65 15.54
C ASN A 145 5.22 -4.19 15.98
N ARG A 146 4.95 -3.28 15.03
CA ARG A 146 4.77 -1.85 15.30
C ARG A 146 3.40 -1.60 15.93
N GLN A 147 3.35 -1.41 17.24
CA GLN A 147 2.11 -1.08 17.94
C GLN A 147 1.90 0.43 18.05
N PRO A 148 0.65 0.90 17.88
CA PRO A 148 -0.59 0.13 17.86
C PRO A 148 -1.01 -0.35 16.45
N LYS A 149 -0.19 -0.08 15.42
CA LYS A 149 -0.56 -0.31 14.02
C LYS A 149 -0.89 -1.76 13.72
N TYR A 150 0.02 -2.67 14.04
CA TYR A 150 -0.16 -4.10 13.85
C TYR A 150 -1.43 -4.61 14.54
N GLY A 151 -1.59 -4.31 15.83
CA GLY A 151 -2.70 -4.81 16.63
C GLY A 151 -4.05 -4.23 16.20
N HIS A 152 -4.13 -2.92 15.95
CA HIS A 152 -5.39 -2.29 15.56
C HIS A 152 -5.88 -2.77 14.19
N LEU A 153 -4.96 -3.00 13.24
CA LEU A 153 -5.31 -3.60 11.96
C LEU A 153 -5.73 -5.09 12.11
N ASN A 154 -5.11 -5.83 13.03
CA ASN A 154 -5.54 -7.20 13.34
C ASN A 154 -6.98 -7.23 13.89
N GLU A 155 -7.34 -6.34 14.82
CA GLU A 155 -8.71 -6.23 15.33
C GLU A 155 -9.70 -5.80 14.24
N LEU A 156 -9.30 -4.91 13.32
CA LEU A 156 -10.09 -4.58 12.14
C LEU A 156 -10.40 -5.83 11.29
N TYR A 157 -9.40 -6.66 10.99
CA TYR A 157 -9.63 -7.87 10.18
C TYR A 157 -10.45 -8.93 10.91
N LYS A 158 -10.33 -9.05 12.23
CA LYS A 158 -11.25 -9.90 13.02
C LYS A 158 -12.69 -9.43 12.85
N ALA A 159 -12.94 -8.11 12.93
CA ALA A 159 -14.27 -7.54 12.72
C ALA A 159 -14.80 -7.77 11.29
N ILE A 160 -13.96 -7.58 10.27
CA ILE A 160 -14.31 -7.86 8.86
C ILE A 160 -14.62 -9.35 8.68
N LYS A 161 -13.84 -10.25 9.29
CA LYS A 161 -14.08 -11.70 9.23
C LYS A 161 -15.39 -12.12 9.87
N MET A 162 -15.83 -11.45 10.94
CA MET A 162 -17.17 -11.66 11.50
C MET A 162 -18.28 -11.25 10.51
N CYS A 163 -18.02 -10.29 9.62
CA CYS A 163 -18.95 -9.82 8.60
C CYS A 163 -18.92 -10.64 7.28
N GLU A 164 -17.95 -11.56 7.12
CA GLU A 164 -17.60 -12.19 5.83
C GLU A 164 -18.80 -12.83 5.14
N ARG A 165 -19.65 -13.56 5.86
CA ARG A 165 -20.84 -14.22 5.28
C ARG A 165 -21.82 -13.24 4.63
N ALA A 166 -22.06 -12.10 5.28
CA ALA A 166 -22.94 -11.06 4.74
C ALA A 166 -22.28 -10.32 3.57
N LEU A 167 -20.98 -10.00 3.70
CA LEU A 167 -20.19 -9.30 2.68
C LEU A 167 -20.13 -10.06 1.34
N VAL A 168 -19.98 -11.40 1.38
CA VAL A 168 -19.83 -12.21 0.15
C VAL A 168 -21.16 -12.67 -0.46
N SER A 169 -22.30 -12.33 0.14
CA SER A 169 -23.63 -12.82 -0.28
C SER A 169 -24.63 -11.74 -0.68
N ALA A 170 -24.28 -10.46 -0.51
CA ALA A 170 -25.13 -9.34 -0.84
C ALA A 170 -24.31 -8.10 -1.20
N ASP A 171 -24.91 -7.20 -1.97
CA ASP A 171 -24.41 -5.84 -2.16
C ASP A 171 -24.91 -4.93 -1.02
N PRO A 172 -24.17 -3.85 -0.68
CA PRO A 172 -24.58 -2.95 0.39
C PRO A 172 -25.81 -2.12 0.00
N ILE A 173 -26.76 -2.02 0.93
CA ILE A 173 -27.80 -1.00 0.91
C ILE A 173 -27.29 0.21 1.68
N VAL A 174 -27.15 1.34 0.99
CA VAL A 174 -26.65 2.59 1.57
C VAL A 174 -27.82 3.43 2.08
N THR A 175 -27.77 3.79 3.36
CA THR A 175 -28.79 4.63 4.03
C THR A 175 -28.13 5.86 4.63
N SER A 176 -28.69 7.05 4.40
CA SER A 176 -28.23 8.27 5.08
C SER A 176 -28.64 8.24 6.56
N LEU A 177 -27.69 8.55 7.45
CA LEU A 177 -27.92 8.71 8.89
C LEU A 177 -27.85 10.18 9.33
N GLY A 178 -27.47 11.07 8.41
CA GLY A 178 -27.19 12.48 8.65
C GLY A 178 -26.56 13.13 7.42
N SER A 179 -26.15 14.39 7.55
CA SER A 179 -25.54 15.15 6.45
C SER A 179 -24.18 14.58 6.02
N LEU A 180 -23.40 14.07 6.97
CA LEU A 180 -22.07 13.49 6.76
C LEU A 180 -21.97 12.08 7.33
N GLN A 181 -23.09 11.39 7.53
CA GLN A 181 -23.14 10.05 8.10
C GLN A 181 -23.95 9.11 7.22
N GLN A 182 -23.44 7.89 7.04
CA GLN A 182 -24.05 6.85 6.23
C GLN A 182 -23.95 5.49 6.91
N ALA A 183 -24.95 4.64 6.68
CA ALA A 183 -24.92 3.22 6.98
C ALA A 183 -24.78 2.44 5.66
N TYR A 184 -23.86 1.49 5.63
CA TYR A 184 -23.78 0.47 4.59
C TYR A 184 -24.23 -0.84 5.20
N VAL A 185 -25.33 -1.41 4.72
CA VAL A 185 -25.96 -2.60 5.31
C VAL A 185 -25.94 -3.74 4.32
N TYR A 186 -25.33 -4.85 4.74
CA TYR A 186 -25.32 -6.12 4.03
C TYR A 186 -26.35 -7.03 4.69
N THR A 187 -27.25 -7.60 3.90
CA THR A 187 -28.24 -8.56 4.40
C THR A 187 -28.29 -9.75 3.47
N SER A 188 -27.87 -10.91 3.96
CA SER A 188 -27.92 -12.15 3.19
C SER A 188 -29.34 -12.69 3.11
N LYS A 189 -29.62 -13.50 2.08
CA LYS A 189 -30.90 -14.22 1.97
C LYS A 189 -31.13 -15.22 3.12
N THR A 190 -30.06 -15.64 3.79
CA THR A 190 -30.09 -16.54 4.95
C THR A 190 -30.29 -15.82 6.28
N GLY A 191 -30.33 -14.48 6.28
CA GLY A 191 -30.62 -13.65 7.45
C GLY A 191 -29.38 -13.12 8.20
N ASP A 192 -28.16 -13.35 7.68
CA ASP A 192 -26.95 -12.71 8.19
C ASP A 192 -27.00 -11.21 7.89
N CYS A 193 -26.61 -10.37 8.85
CA CYS A 193 -26.63 -8.93 8.70
C CYS A 193 -25.33 -8.32 9.20
N ALA A 194 -24.61 -7.58 8.36
CA ALA A 194 -23.47 -6.77 8.78
C ALA A 194 -23.70 -5.31 8.38
N SER A 195 -23.31 -4.37 9.24
CA SER A 195 -23.38 -2.95 8.89
C SER A 195 -22.12 -2.16 9.25
N PHE A 196 -21.89 -1.12 8.47
CA PHE A 196 -20.80 -0.16 8.64
C PHE A 196 -21.40 1.23 8.80
N LEU A 197 -21.19 1.87 9.95
CA LEU A 197 -21.69 3.21 10.24
C LEU A 197 -20.54 4.20 10.09
N SER A 198 -20.58 4.99 9.02
CA SER A 198 -19.58 5.98 8.66
C SER A 198 -19.90 7.36 9.21
N ASN A 199 -18.88 8.05 9.72
CA ASN A 199 -18.87 9.50 9.92
C ASN A 199 -17.76 10.13 9.09
N TYR A 200 -18.14 10.91 8.07
CA TYR A 200 -17.24 11.63 7.18
C TYR A 200 -16.82 13.01 7.72
N ASP A 201 -17.43 13.46 8.82
CA ASP A 201 -17.03 14.70 9.48
C ASP A 201 -15.64 14.53 10.10
N THR A 202 -14.69 15.40 9.74
CA THR A 202 -13.29 15.33 10.22
C THR A 202 -13.07 16.00 11.57
N LYS A 203 -14.08 16.69 12.12
CA LYS A 203 -13.95 17.52 13.32
C LYS A 203 -14.90 17.12 14.44
N SER A 204 -16.11 16.66 14.11
CA SER A 204 -17.17 16.48 15.10
C SER A 204 -17.61 15.03 15.27
N ILE A 205 -17.85 14.66 16.53
CA ILE A 205 -18.51 13.41 16.90
C ILE A 205 -19.98 13.51 16.44
N ALA A 206 -20.48 12.48 15.79
CA ALA A 206 -21.87 12.39 15.38
C ALA A 206 -22.62 11.32 16.20
N ARG A 207 -23.78 11.67 16.75
CA ARG A 207 -24.70 10.70 17.36
C ARG A 207 -25.79 10.35 16.35
N VAL A 208 -25.78 9.11 15.86
CA VAL A 208 -26.72 8.62 14.84
C VAL A 208 -27.74 7.65 15.45
N LEU A 209 -28.92 7.56 14.86
CA LEU A 209 -29.94 6.54 15.17
C LEU A 209 -29.92 5.48 14.05
N PHE A 210 -29.62 4.23 14.41
CA PHE A 210 -29.62 3.11 13.47
C PHE A 210 -30.23 1.88 14.15
N ASN A 211 -31.17 1.18 13.50
CA ASN A 211 -31.88 0.03 14.08
C ASN A 211 -32.42 0.28 15.50
N ASN A 212 -33.05 1.44 15.72
CA ASN A 212 -33.59 1.89 17.02
C ASN A 212 -32.56 2.00 18.16
N MET A 213 -31.27 2.07 17.84
CA MET A 213 -30.20 2.28 18.82
C MET A 213 -29.36 3.50 18.45
N HIS A 214 -28.82 4.17 19.47
CA HIS A 214 -27.94 5.31 19.28
C HIS A 214 -26.48 4.89 19.27
N TYR A 215 -25.72 5.39 18.30
CA TYR A 215 -24.29 5.17 18.20
C TYR A 215 -23.57 6.52 18.14
N ASN A 216 -22.47 6.64 18.89
CA ASN A 216 -21.56 7.77 18.79
C ASN A 216 -20.43 7.39 17.85
N LEU A 217 -20.31 8.13 16.74
CA LEU A 217 -19.27 7.95 15.74
C LEU A 217 -18.24 9.06 15.92
N PRO A 218 -16.99 8.75 16.32
CA PRO A 218 -15.89 9.72 16.30
C PRO A 218 -15.73 10.40 14.94
N PRO A 219 -15.06 11.57 14.87
CA PRO A 219 -14.71 12.18 13.59
C PRO A 219 -13.89 11.21 12.74
N TRP A 220 -14.11 11.23 11.42
CA TRP A 220 -13.35 10.45 10.44
C TRP A 220 -13.25 8.97 10.83
N SER A 221 -14.39 8.34 11.12
CA SER A 221 -14.42 6.97 11.64
C SER A 221 -15.53 6.12 11.05
N ILE A 222 -15.33 4.81 11.10
CA ILE A 222 -16.31 3.80 10.72
C ILE A 222 -16.44 2.81 11.87
N SER A 223 -17.68 2.58 12.33
CA SER A 223 -18.02 1.50 13.26
C SER A 223 -18.50 0.27 12.49
N ILE A 224 -18.03 -0.92 12.89
CA ILE A 224 -18.37 -2.21 12.26
C ILE A 224 -19.28 -3.01 13.20
N LEU A 225 -20.42 -3.46 12.69
CA LEU A 225 -21.45 -4.20 13.40
C LEU A 225 -21.75 -5.52 12.65
N PRO A 226 -21.12 -6.64 13.04
CA PRO A 226 -21.28 -7.92 12.33
C PRO A 226 -22.66 -8.57 12.44
N ASP A 227 -23.51 -8.03 13.30
CA ASP A 227 -24.90 -8.44 13.53
C ASP A 227 -25.90 -7.28 13.33
N CYS A 228 -25.44 -6.17 12.72
CA CYS A 228 -26.18 -4.91 12.56
C CYS A 228 -26.66 -4.27 13.87
N ARG A 229 -26.09 -4.65 15.02
CA ARG A 229 -26.53 -4.21 16.35
C ARG A 229 -25.39 -3.86 17.30
N ASN A 230 -24.39 -4.72 17.45
CA ASN A 230 -23.30 -4.52 18.39
C ASN A 230 -22.04 -4.02 17.66
N VAL A 231 -21.51 -2.87 18.09
CA VAL A 231 -20.23 -2.38 17.58
C VAL A 231 -19.10 -3.22 18.17
N VAL A 232 -18.37 -3.93 17.32
CA VAL A 232 -17.19 -4.73 17.73
C VAL A 232 -15.88 -4.00 17.46
N PHE A 233 -15.89 -3.01 16.55
CA PHE A 233 -14.72 -2.25 16.16
C PHE A 233 -15.11 -0.85 15.68
N ASN A 234 -14.30 0.16 15.99
CA ASN A 234 -14.36 1.48 15.35
C ASN A 234 -12.95 1.91 14.96
N THR A 235 -12.80 2.44 13.74
CA THR A 235 -11.49 2.75 13.15
C THR A 235 -10.70 3.80 13.93
N ALA A 236 -11.35 4.71 14.66
CA ALA A 236 -10.69 5.74 15.46
C ALA A 236 -10.43 5.32 16.92
N ASN A 237 -11.11 4.30 17.43
CA ASN A 237 -10.98 3.84 18.81
C ASN A 237 -9.87 2.80 18.95
N VAL A 238 -8.63 3.27 19.14
CA VAL A 238 -7.46 2.40 19.29
C VAL A 238 -7.36 1.88 20.73
N GLY A 239 -7.63 0.60 20.93
CA GLY A 239 -7.50 -0.08 22.23
C GLY A 239 -6.14 -0.73 22.48
N VAL A 240 -5.26 -0.75 21.49
CA VAL A 240 -3.94 -1.39 21.56
C VAL A 240 -2.91 -0.41 22.13
N GLN A 241 -2.10 -0.88 23.07
CA GLN A 241 -1.03 -0.08 23.66
C GLN A 241 0.08 0.21 22.65
N THR A 242 0.48 1.47 22.53
CA THR A 242 1.61 1.88 21.69
C THR A 242 2.93 1.32 22.20
N SER A 243 3.75 0.77 21.30
CA SER A 243 5.13 0.40 21.58
C SER A 243 6.06 1.58 21.29
N GLN A 244 7.07 1.80 22.13
CA GLN A 244 8.16 2.72 21.84
C GLN A 244 9.39 1.91 21.42
N LEU A 245 9.97 2.27 20.28
CA LEU A 245 11.18 1.64 19.78
C LEU A 245 12.39 2.32 20.43
N GLU A 246 13.28 1.51 20.99
CA GLU A 246 14.53 1.96 21.58
C GLU A 246 15.70 1.19 20.96
N MET A 247 16.71 1.93 20.49
CA MET A 247 17.97 1.37 20.04
C MET A 247 19.00 1.55 21.17
N LEU A 248 19.17 0.53 22.00
CA LEU A 248 20.11 0.56 23.12
C LEU A 248 21.46 -0.01 22.69
N PRO A 249 22.58 0.62 23.07
CA PRO A 249 23.90 0.07 22.79
C PRO A 249 24.06 -1.25 23.56
N THR A 250 24.45 -2.31 22.85
CA THR A 250 24.97 -3.51 23.51
C THR A 250 26.35 -3.13 24.03
N TYR A 251 26.61 -3.22 25.34
CA TYR A 251 27.89 -2.88 25.98
C TYR A 251 29.06 -3.79 25.58
N THR A 252 29.06 -4.29 24.34
CA THR A 252 30.15 -4.99 23.68
C THR A 252 31.34 -4.05 23.50
N VAL A 253 32.53 -4.55 23.83
CA VAL A 253 33.80 -3.82 23.66
C VAL A 253 33.89 -3.31 22.22
N MET A 254 34.25 -2.04 22.05
CA MET A 254 34.44 -1.46 20.71
C MET A 254 35.40 -2.32 19.88
N LEU A 255 35.03 -2.50 18.61
CA LEU A 255 35.88 -3.18 17.64
C LEU A 255 37.23 -2.46 17.55
N LEU A 256 38.33 -3.22 17.49
CA LEU A 256 39.63 -2.68 17.11
C LEU A 256 39.56 -2.36 15.62
N TRP A 257 39.67 -1.08 15.28
CA TRP A 257 39.59 -0.61 13.90
C TRP A 257 40.97 -0.52 13.27
N GLU A 258 41.06 -0.98 12.02
CA GLU A 258 42.16 -0.68 11.11
C GLU A 258 41.66 0.25 10.01
N SER A 259 42.56 1.03 9.41
CA SER A 259 42.23 1.96 8.33
C SER A 259 43.13 1.71 7.13
N TYR A 260 42.57 1.85 5.94
CA TYR A 260 43.29 1.85 4.67
C TYR A 260 42.83 3.06 3.86
N ASP A 261 43.79 3.86 3.39
CA ASP A 261 43.51 5.02 2.56
C ASP A 261 43.47 4.60 1.09
N GLU A 262 42.34 4.84 0.44
CA GLU A 262 42.18 4.61 -1.00
C GLU A 262 43.10 5.55 -1.79
N ASN A 263 44.03 4.98 -2.57
CA ASN A 263 45.05 5.77 -3.26
C ASN A 263 44.52 6.37 -4.58
N ILE A 264 44.20 7.66 -4.55
CA ILE A 264 43.75 8.41 -5.74
C ILE A 264 44.90 8.80 -6.69
N SER A 265 46.16 8.79 -6.22
CA SER A 265 47.29 9.30 -7.01
C SER A 265 47.70 8.38 -8.17
N SER A 266 47.34 7.09 -8.10
CA SER A 266 47.64 6.10 -9.13
C SER A 266 46.54 5.94 -10.20
N LEU A 267 45.47 6.74 -10.13
CA LEU A 267 44.36 6.64 -11.08
C LEU A 267 44.77 6.97 -12.53
N ASP A 268 45.79 7.83 -12.70
CA ASP A 268 46.34 8.21 -14.01
C ASP A 268 47.35 7.21 -14.57
N ASP A 269 47.94 6.37 -13.73
CA ASP A 269 49.07 5.51 -14.11
C ASP A 269 48.64 4.28 -14.93
N ASN A 270 47.34 3.92 -14.93
CA ASN A 270 46.79 2.74 -15.60
C ASN A 270 45.38 2.99 -16.20
N LEU A 271 45.23 3.99 -17.06
CA LEU A 271 43.97 4.25 -17.77
C LEU A 271 43.62 3.07 -18.71
N THR A 272 42.66 2.24 -18.29
CA THR A 272 42.21 1.05 -19.03
C THR A 272 41.18 1.35 -20.12
N LEU A 273 40.53 2.51 -20.05
CA LEU A 273 39.52 2.97 -21.01
C LEU A 273 39.71 4.48 -21.27
N THR A 274 39.84 4.86 -22.54
CA THR A 274 39.94 6.26 -22.97
C THR A 274 38.94 6.55 -24.09
N SER A 275 38.46 7.80 -24.16
CA SER A 275 37.52 8.25 -25.18
C SER A 275 37.70 9.74 -25.46
N ASN A 276 37.46 10.14 -26.71
CA ASN A 276 37.37 11.55 -27.08
C ASN A 276 35.98 12.08 -26.70
N GLY A 277 35.80 12.48 -25.44
CA GLY A 277 34.58 13.07 -24.90
C GLY A 277 34.02 12.35 -23.67
N LEU A 278 33.03 12.96 -23.04
CA LEU A 278 32.37 12.42 -21.84
C LEU A 278 31.46 11.24 -22.19
N LEU A 279 31.55 10.16 -21.41
CA LEU A 279 30.69 8.99 -21.51
C LEU A 279 29.64 9.01 -20.39
N GLU A 280 28.46 8.45 -20.63
CA GLU A 280 27.42 8.30 -19.61
C GLU A 280 27.78 7.18 -18.61
N GLN A 281 27.52 7.40 -17.32
CA GLN A 281 28.02 6.55 -16.23
C GLN A 281 27.48 5.12 -16.29
N ILE A 282 26.17 4.92 -16.42
CA ILE A 282 25.55 3.58 -16.45
C ILE A 282 26.05 2.79 -17.67
N ASN A 283 26.24 3.45 -18.81
CA ASN A 283 26.78 2.83 -20.00
C ASN A 283 28.22 2.30 -19.79
N VAL A 284 29.04 3.00 -19.01
CA VAL A 284 30.42 2.60 -18.72
C VAL A 284 30.47 1.56 -17.60
N THR A 285 29.85 1.83 -16.45
CA THR A 285 29.94 0.96 -15.28
C THR A 285 29.06 -0.27 -15.40
N ARG A 286 28.04 -0.25 -16.26
CA ARG A 286 26.98 -1.28 -16.35
C ARG A 286 26.32 -1.55 -15.01
N ASP A 287 26.21 -0.51 -14.18
CA ASP A 287 25.78 -0.62 -12.78
C ASP A 287 26.58 -1.69 -12.01
N MET A 288 27.86 -1.91 -12.30
CA MET A 288 28.71 -2.80 -11.48
C MET A 288 29.26 -2.11 -10.24
N SER A 289 29.34 -0.78 -10.26
CA SER A 289 29.84 0.09 -9.18
C SER A 289 29.07 1.42 -9.17
N ASP A 290 28.90 1.97 -7.98
CA ASP A 290 28.31 3.30 -7.76
C ASP A 290 29.24 4.43 -8.21
N TYR A 291 30.54 4.12 -8.37
CA TYR A 291 31.60 5.08 -8.64
C TYR A 291 32.15 4.95 -10.06
N LEU A 292 32.31 6.09 -10.74
CA LEU A 292 33.05 6.24 -12.00
C LEU A 292 33.95 7.47 -11.92
N TRP A 293 35.24 7.29 -12.15
CA TRP A 293 36.21 8.39 -12.22
C TRP A 293 36.24 8.99 -13.63
N TYR A 294 36.08 10.31 -13.72
CA TYR A 294 36.28 11.07 -14.95
C TYR A 294 37.59 11.85 -14.84
N ILE A 295 38.57 11.50 -15.67
CA ILE A 295 39.93 12.05 -15.65
C ILE A 295 40.27 12.54 -17.07
N THR A 296 40.97 13.68 -17.18
CA THR A 296 41.30 14.35 -18.44
C THR A 296 42.74 14.83 -18.49
#